data_AF-A0A258RPI3-F1
#
_entry.id   AF-A0A258RPI3-F1
#
_cell.length_a   1.000
_cell.length_b   1.000
_cell.length_c   1.000
_cell.angle_alpha   90.00
_cell.angle_beta   90.00
_cell.angle_gamma   90.00
#
_symmetry.space_group_name_H-M   'P 1'
#
loop_
_entity.id
_entity.type
_entity.pdbx_description
1 polymer ?
#
loop_
_entity_poly.entity_id
_entity_poly.type
_entity_poly.pdbx_seq_one_letter_code
_entity_poly.pdbx_strand_id
1 'polypeptide(L)' 'MRQEPEILLAVAEARITWVLNHPAMSDWLKQALKSADGIDPVRLQNDVFMLGQLIEARAKAQIELALR' A
#
# COMPACT_ATOMS: atom_id res chain seq x y z
N MET A 1 -3.00 -25.93 -6.90
CA MET A 1 -3.91 -25.86 -5.76
C MET A 1 -4.16 -24.39 -5.42
N ARG A 2 -5.42 -23.97 -5.22
CA ARG A 2 -5.72 -22.65 -4.67
C ARG A 2 -5.27 -22.66 -3.21
N GLN A 3 -4.45 -21.70 -2.80
CA GLN A 3 -4.11 -21.55 -1.38
C GLN A 3 -5.35 -21.10 -0.61
N GLU A 4 -5.47 -21.58 0.63
CA GLU A 4 -6.56 -21.21 1.53
C GLU A 4 -6.49 -19.70 1.84
N PRO A 5 -7.63 -18.99 1.95
CA PRO A 5 -7.67 -17.55 2.20
C PRO A 5 -6.83 -17.10 3.41
N GLU A 6 -6.77 -17.92 4.45
CA GLU A 6 -6.01 -17.72 5.68
C GLU A 6 -4.51 -17.69 5.40
N ILE A 7 -4.02 -18.56 4.52
CA ILE A 7 -2.61 -18.59 4.09
C ILE A 7 -2.28 -17.31 3.31
N LEU A 8 -3.17 -16.91 2.40
CA LEU A 8 -2.98 -15.69 1.61
C LEU A 8 -2.96 -14.44 2.49
N LEU A 9 -3.83 -14.38 3.49
CA LEU A 9 -3.88 -13.30 4.48
C LEU A 9 -2.59 -13.25 5.29
N ALA A 10 -2.16 -14.37 5.86
CA ALA A 10 -0.92 -14.43 6.66
C ALA A 10 0.32 -14.01 5.85
N VAL A 11 0.39 -14.38 4.56
CA VAL A 11 1.46 -13.93 3.66
C VAL A 11 1.40 -12.42 3.42
N ALA A 12 0.22 -11.85 3.26
CA ALA A 12 0.05 -10.40 3.10
C ALA A 12 0.48 -9.65 4.37
N GLU A 13 0.07 -10.11 5.55
CA GLU A 13 0.45 -9.55 6.85
C GLU A 13 1.97 -9.60 7.09
N ALA A 14 2.62 -10.71 6.72
CA ALA A 14 4.07 -10.85 6.81
C ALA A 14 4.80 -9.82 5.91
N ARG A 15 4.28 -9.57 4.70
CA ARG A 15 4.84 -8.56 3.78
C ARG A 15 4.65 -7.15 4.32
N ILE A 16 3.47 -6.83 4.87
CA ILE A 16 3.20 -5.54 5.52
C ILE A 16 4.19 -5.34 6.67
N THR A 17 4.34 -6.34 7.54
CA THR A 17 5.30 -6.31 8.66
C THR A 17 6.72 -6.05 8.19
N TRP A 18 7.15 -6.69 7.09
CA TRP A 18 8.45 -6.42 6.50
C TRP A 18 8.60 -4.96 6.05
N VAL A 19 7.61 -4.41 5.34
CA VAL A 19 7.63 -2.99 4.88
C VAL A 19 7.70 -2.02 6.06
N LEU A 20 6.94 -2.29 7.13
CA LEU A 20 6.93 -1.45 8.34
C LEU A 20 8.30 -1.37 9.01
N ASN A 21 9.07 -2.45 8.98
CA ASN A 21 10.40 -2.53 9.57
C ASN A 21 11.54 -2.12 8.62
N HIS A 22 11.26 -1.94 7.32
CA HIS A 22 12.31 -1.68 6.33
C HIS A 22 12.76 -0.20 6.35
N PRO A 23 14.07 0.11 6.46
CA PRO A 23 14.56 1.48 6.62
C PRO A 23 14.39 2.34 5.35
N ALA A 24 14.43 1.73 4.16
CA ALA A 24 14.30 2.46 2.90
C ALA A 24 12.84 2.81 2.50
N MET A 25 11.85 2.42 3.30
CA MET A 25 10.45 2.70 3.01
C MET A 25 10.05 4.02 3.64
N SER A 26 9.33 4.86 2.88
CA SER A 26 8.93 6.19 3.33
C SER A 26 8.00 6.11 4.55
N ASP A 27 8.11 7.11 5.43
CA ASP A 27 7.24 7.21 6.61
C ASP A 27 5.75 7.30 6.22
N TRP A 28 5.46 7.94 5.09
CA TRP A 28 4.11 8.01 4.55
C TRP A 28 3.54 6.62 4.24
N LEU A 29 4.31 5.74 3.57
CA LEU A 29 3.86 4.38 3.27
C LEU A 29 3.64 3.58 4.56
N LYS A 30 4.55 3.71 5.53
CA LYS A 30 4.42 3.03 6.82
C LYS A 30 3.19 3.51 7.59
N GLN A 31 2.91 4.80 7.57
CA GLN A 31 1.72 5.35 8.21
C GLN A 31 0.43 4.87 7.54
N ALA A 32 0.39 4.86 6.20
CA ALA A 32 -0.76 4.36 5.44
C ALA A 32 -1.06 2.88 5.76
N LEU A 33 -0.03 2.03 5.83
CA LEU A 33 -0.17 0.62 6.20
C LEU A 33 -0.67 0.45 7.64
N LYS A 34 -0.16 1.24 8.59
CA LYS A 34 -0.64 1.22 9.98
C LYS A 34 -2.10 1.67 10.10
N SER A 35 -2.51 2.68 9.32
CA SER A 35 -3.88 3.19 9.35
C SER A 35 -4.90 2.30 8.65
N ALA A 36 -4.44 1.31 7.85
CA ALA A 36 -5.32 0.36 7.19
C ALA A 36 -5.90 -0.69 8.15
N ASP A 37 -5.27 -0.87 9.32
CA ASP A 37 -5.71 -1.83 10.32
C ASP A 37 -7.11 -1.47 10.86
N GLY A 38 -7.99 -2.47 10.96
CA GLY A 38 -9.37 -2.31 11.38
C GLY A 38 -10.32 -1.66 10.38
N ILE A 39 -9.88 -1.30 9.16
CA ILE A 39 -10.77 -0.80 8.10
C ILE A 39 -11.48 -1.98 7.44
N ASP A 40 -12.78 -1.80 7.12
CA ASP A 40 -13.54 -2.75 6.32
C ASP A 40 -12.79 -3.09 5.01
N PRO A 41 -12.53 -4.39 4.72
CA PRO A 41 -11.69 -4.79 3.58
C PRO A 41 -12.24 -4.34 2.21
N VAL A 42 -13.56 -4.22 2.05
CA VAL A 42 -14.17 -3.79 0.78
C VAL A 42 -13.95 -2.29 0.57
N ARG A 43 -14.14 -1.49 1.63
CA ARG A 43 -13.84 -0.04 1.60
C ARG A 43 -12.35 0.21 1.39
N LEU A 44 -11.50 -0.53 2.12
CA LEU A 44 -10.04 -0.42 1.99
C LEU A 44 -9.56 -0.75 0.57
N GLN A 45 -10.10 -1.79 -0.06
CA GLN A 45 -9.76 -2.14 -1.44
C GLN A 45 -10.10 -0.99 -2.41
N ASN A 46 -11.28 -0.38 -2.26
CA ASN A 46 -11.71 0.73 -3.11
C ASN A 46 -10.83 1.97 -2.89
N ASP A 47 -10.54 2.30 -1.62
CA ASP A 47 -9.71 3.45 -1.27
C ASP A 47 -8.27 3.29 -1.75
N VAL A 48 -7.67 2.10 -1.65
CA VAL A 48 -6.33 1.81 -2.16
C VAL A 48 -6.28 1.94 -3.69
N PHE A 49 -7.31 1.45 -4.39
CA PHE A 49 -7.39 1.62 -5.84
C PHE A 49 -7.42 3.11 -6.23
N MET A 50 -8.29 3.90 -5.58
CA MET A 50 -8.38 5.33 -5.82
C MET A 50 -7.09 6.07 -5.46
N LEU A 51 -6.47 5.72 -4.33
CA LEU A 51 -5.21 6.31 -3.88
C LEU A 51 -4.09 6.07 -4.91
N GLY A 52 -4.00 4.86 -5.46
CA GLY A 52 -3.07 4.52 -6.53
C GLY A 52 -3.24 5.43 -7.74
N GLN A 53 -4.47 5.56 -8.26
CA GLN A 53 -4.77 6.41 -9.41
C GLN A 53 -4.39 7.88 -9.16
N LEU A 54 -4.72 8.43 -7.98
CA LEU A 54 -4.49 9.84 -7.65
C LEU A 54 -3.00 10.14 -7.40
N ILE A 55 -2.33 9.32 -6.59
CA ILE A 55 -0.94 9.56 -6.19
C ILE A 55 0.02 9.29 -7.34
N GLU A 56 -0.22 8.24 -8.13
CA GLU A 56 0.64 7.90 -9.27
C GLU A 56 0.60 9.00 -10.34
N ALA A 57 -0.59 9.48 -10.70
CA ALA A 57 -0.75 10.57 -11.66
C ALA A 57 -0.02 11.84 -11.18
N ARG A 58 -0.18 12.20 -9.90
CA ARG A 58 0.51 13.33 -9.29
C ARG A 58 2.03 13.17 -9.30
N ALA A 59 2.53 12.01 -8.87
CA ALA A 59 3.97 11.74 -8.78
C ALA A 59 4.64 11.76 -10.17
N LYS A 60 3.99 11.15 -11.18
CA LYS A 60 4.46 11.19 -12.58
C LYS A 60 4.61 12.62 -13.08
N ALA A 61 3.56 13.44 -12.92
CA ALA A 61 3.60 14.85 -13.34
C ALA A 61 4.72 15.63 -12.62
N GLN A 62 4.92 15.40 -11.31
CA GLN A 62 6.00 16.03 -10.55
C GLN A 62 7.39 15.61 -11.03
N ILE A 63 7.59 14.33 -11.34
CA ILE A 63 8.85 13.82 -11.90
C ILE A 63 9.11 14.44 -13.28
N GLU A 64 8.11 14.46 -14.16
CA GLU A 64 8.25 15.06 -15.50
C GLU A 64 8.60 16.55 -15.43
N LEU A 65 8.02 17.30 -14.49
CA LEU A 65 8.37 18.70 -14.27
C LEU A 65 9.80 18.88 -13.77
N ALA A 66 10.29 17.98 -12.92
CA ALA A 66 11.65 18.04 -12.38
C ALA A 66 12.75 17.65 -13.38
N LEU A 67 12.38 16.94 -14.45
CA LEU A 67 13.29 16.53 -15.53
C LEU A 67 13.37 17.53 -16.69
N ARG A 68 12.54 18.58 -16.68
CA ARG A 68 12.57 19.68 -17.65
C ARG A 68 13.59 20.74 -17.23
#